data_AF-A0A3S0HAL1-F1
#
_entry.id   AF-A0A3S0HAL1-F1
#
_cell.length_a   1.000
_cell.length_b   1.000
_cell.length_c   1.000
_cell.angle_alpha   90.00
_cell.angle_beta   90.00
_cell.angle_gamma   90.00
#
_symmetry.space_group_name_H-M   'P 1'
#
loop_
_entity.id
_entity.type
_entity.pdbx_description
1 polymer ?
#
loop_
_entity_poly.entity_id
_entity_poly.type
_entity_poly.pdbx_seq_one_letter_code
_entity_poly.pdbx_strand_id
1 'polypeptide(L)'
;MASSGRFFRNLFFRRVPRRFCEGRGGNVATIFALTLPVVVGGAGLGVETSYWYYSSLKLQAIADAAAYAGALEKIAGSDTAAITTAATTSAASNGLGSGTIVVNTPPTSGPNTAKKAVEVILNQNLDRMFTSIFTQTKVPEQARAVALITDASKACVLALNPSASQAALFSGSTSVKLNGCSVMSDSLASDAIKIQGSAAVQADCLITVGGVVLNNPPAMVCKAPITQALPAADPFASLPTPAASNPCQNDNKSTLKPGTYCSGMSLSGNVALDPGVYVVQGNLKINANANISGSGVTIFMSGSSTVSINGNATVTLSAPTLGTYSGVLFYGDRTGTAAQSTFNGTASSLFTGAIYFPRQQVNYLGNFSGKNGCTQVVADTIQWSGNSTINQDCSSLGMKDIPAAQSVAIAE
;
A
#
# COMPACT_ATOMS: atom_id res chain seq x y z
N MET A 1 -11.99 63.68 -76.66
CA MET A 1 -10.85 64.06 -77.53
C MET A 1 -10.41 62.81 -78.29
N ALA A 2 -10.46 62.87 -79.63
CA ALA A 2 -9.80 62.07 -80.68
C ALA A 2 -9.78 60.52 -80.57
N SER A 3 -10.46 59.77 -81.48
CA SER A 3 -9.96 59.23 -82.79
C SER A 3 -9.04 58.00 -82.59
N SER A 4 -9.11 56.83 -83.23
CA SER A 4 -9.69 56.35 -84.51
C SER A 4 -9.36 54.84 -84.68
N GLY A 5 -10.08 54.10 -85.55
CA GLY A 5 -9.48 52.99 -86.33
C GLY A 5 -10.14 51.59 -86.26
N ARG A 6 -10.72 51.15 -87.39
CA ARG A 6 -11.27 49.82 -87.71
C ARG A 6 -10.16 48.80 -88.07
N PHE A 7 -10.39 47.48 -87.95
CA PHE A 7 -10.33 46.47 -89.05
C PHE A 7 -10.54 44.98 -88.59
N PHE A 8 -11.63 44.40 -89.11
CA PHE A 8 -11.98 43.02 -89.53
C PHE A 8 -11.10 41.74 -89.28
N ARG A 9 -11.80 40.67 -88.80
CA ARG A 9 -12.01 39.30 -89.36
C ARG A 9 -11.10 38.08 -88.99
N ASN A 10 -11.80 37.03 -88.52
CA ASN A 10 -11.63 35.57 -88.60
C ASN A 10 -10.25 34.94 -88.88
N LEU A 11 -9.89 33.93 -88.06
CA LEU A 11 -9.48 32.60 -88.53
C LEU A 11 -9.40 31.57 -87.38
N PHE A 12 -10.47 30.79 -87.21
CA PHE A 12 -10.41 29.43 -86.69
C PHE A 12 -10.03 28.51 -87.88
N PHE A 13 -8.93 27.74 -87.77
CA PHE A 13 -8.92 26.26 -87.86
C PHE A 13 -7.52 25.65 -88.12
N ARG A 14 -7.18 24.68 -87.26
CA ARG A 14 -6.41 23.44 -87.50
C ARG A 14 -4.89 23.48 -87.75
N ARG A 15 -4.15 22.93 -86.77
CA ARG A 15 -3.20 21.80 -86.89
C ARG A 15 -3.11 21.09 -85.52
N VAL A 16 -3.98 20.10 -85.26
CA VAL A 16 -3.65 18.66 -85.23
C VAL A 16 -2.68 18.24 -84.10
N PRO A 17 -3.14 17.55 -83.04
CA PRO A 17 -2.32 16.57 -82.34
C PRO A 17 -2.69 15.15 -82.82
N ARG A 18 -2.31 14.80 -84.06
CA ARG A 18 -2.22 13.40 -84.53
C ARG A 18 -0.93 12.76 -84.01
N ARG A 19 -0.73 12.79 -82.69
CA ARG A 19 0.33 12.01 -82.03
C ARG A 19 -0.15 11.22 -80.82
N PHE A 20 -1.45 11.23 -80.53
CA PHE A 20 -2.02 10.47 -79.41
C PHE A 20 -2.50 9.05 -79.75
N CYS A 21 -2.57 8.67 -81.04
CA CYS A 21 -3.16 7.37 -81.44
C CYS A 21 -2.16 6.29 -81.88
N GLU A 22 -0.85 6.56 -81.92
CA GLU A 22 0.17 5.54 -82.27
C GLU A 22 1.24 5.34 -81.18
N GLY A 23 0.98 5.81 -79.96
CA GLY A 23 1.87 5.63 -78.84
C GLY A 23 1.49 4.42 -78.01
N ARG A 24 2.25 3.32 -78.09
CA ARG A 24 2.20 2.23 -77.09
C ARG A 24 2.43 2.73 -75.65
N GLY A 25 2.95 3.95 -75.46
CA GLY A 25 3.09 4.63 -74.16
C GLY A 25 1.80 5.22 -73.56
N GLY A 26 0.73 5.42 -74.34
CA GLY A 26 -0.54 5.96 -73.84
C GLY A 26 -1.32 4.99 -72.94
N ASN A 27 -1.29 3.69 -73.27
CA ASN A 27 -1.89 2.65 -72.43
C ASN A 27 -1.16 2.51 -71.09
N VAL A 28 0.16 2.61 -71.08
CA VAL A 28 0.96 2.54 -69.85
C VAL A 28 0.65 3.73 -68.93
N ALA A 29 0.55 4.94 -69.50
CA ALA A 29 0.20 6.14 -68.73
C ALA A 29 -1.21 6.06 -68.11
N THR A 30 -2.21 5.56 -68.83
CA THR A 30 -3.58 5.42 -68.31
C THR A 30 -3.67 4.34 -67.23
N ILE A 31 -3.01 3.18 -67.43
CA ILE A 31 -2.95 2.11 -66.42
C ILE A 31 -2.22 2.60 -65.17
N PHE A 32 -1.11 3.33 -65.34
CA PHE A 32 -0.38 3.93 -64.23
C PHE A 32 -1.24 4.97 -63.48
N ALA A 33 -1.95 5.85 -64.19
CA ALA A 33 -2.81 6.85 -63.58
C ALA A 33 -3.97 6.25 -62.78
N LEU A 34 -4.51 5.10 -63.21
CA LEU A 34 -5.59 4.40 -62.51
C LEU A 34 -5.10 3.53 -61.34
N THR A 35 -3.88 2.97 -61.42
CA THR A 35 -3.32 2.11 -60.37
C THR A 35 -2.56 2.89 -59.29
N LEU A 36 -2.00 4.07 -59.61
CA LEU A 36 -1.24 4.89 -58.67
C LEU A 36 -2.04 5.26 -57.41
N PRO A 37 -3.32 5.68 -57.46
CA PRO A 37 -4.10 5.95 -56.25
C PRO A 37 -4.28 4.71 -55.36
N VAL A 38 -4.37 3.52 -55.95
CA VAL A 38 -4.50 2.26 -55.20
C VAL A 38 -3.19 1.94 -54.46
N VAL A 39 -2.05 2.09 -55.14
CA VAL A 39 -0.73 1.85 -54.55
C VAL A 39 -0.43 2.88 -53.45
N VAL A 40 -0.67 4.16 -53.71
CA VAL A 40 -0.45 5.25 -52.73
C VAL A 40 -1.43 5.12 -51.55
N GLY A 41 -2.70 4.82 -51.81
CA GLY A 41 -3.69 4.59 -50.76
C GLY A 41 -3.35 3.38 -49.88
N GLY A 42 -2.88 2.29 -50.49
CA GLY A 42 -2.40 1.11 -49.75
C GLY A 42 -1.17 1.39 -48.89
N ALA A 43 -0.18 2.13 -49.43
CA ALA A 43 1.00 2.55 -48.67
C ALA A 43 0.64 3.49 -47.51
N GLY A 44 -0.25 4.46 -47.76
CA GLY A 44 -0.73 5.39 -46.74
C GLY A 44 -1.48 4.69 -45.61
N LEU A 45 -2.35 3.73 -45.93
CA LEU A 45 -3.03 2.90 -44.95
C LEU A 45 -2.02 2.09 -44.11
N GLY A 46 -1.01 1.49 -44.75
CA GLY A 46 0.01 0.70 -44.05
C GLY A 46 0.86 1.53 -43.07
N VAL A 47 1.24 2.76 -43.45
CA VAL A 47 1.95 3.68 -42.56
C VAL A 47 1.05 4.11 -41.39
N GLU A 48 -0.21 4.42 -41.67
CA GLU A 48 -1.14 4.89 -40.65
C GLU A 48 -1.51 3.80 -39.63
N THR A 49 -1.77 2.56 -40.08
CA THR A 49 -2.01 1.44 -39.17
C THR A 49 -0.78 1.10 -38.34
N SER A 50 0.42 1.24 -38.90
CA SER A 50 1.68 1.10 -38.16
C SER A 50 1.81 2.18 -37.07
N TYR A 51 1.40 3.42 -37.37
CA TYR A 51 1.38 4.51 -36.40
C TYR A 51 0.36 4.25 -35.27
N TRP A 52 -0.86 3.79 -35.58
CA TRP A 52 -1.85 3.41 -34.56
C TRP A 52 -1.31 2.27 -33.67
N TYR A 53 -0.70 1.25 -34.28
CA TYR A 53 -0.10 0.16 -33.50
C TYR A 53 1.01 0.67 -32.56
N TYR A 54 1.91 1.53 -33.06
CA TYR A 54 2.93 2.17 -32.23
C TYR A 54 2.34 3.01 -31.10
N SER A 55 1.29 3.79 -31.38
CA SER A 55 0.58 4.60 -30.40
C SER A 55 -0.09 3.74 -29.32
N SER A 56 -0.72 2.64 -29.71
CA SER A 56 -1.32 1.67 -28.79
C SER A 56 -0.28 1.03 -27.86
N LEU A 57 0.90 0.64 -28.37
CA LEU A 57 2.00 0.14 -27.53
C LEU A 57 2.52 1.19 -26.56
N LYS A 58 2.66 2.44 -27.02
CA LYS A 58 3.06 3.56 -26.16
C LYS A 58 2.01 3.81 -25.07
N LEU A 59 0.72 3.80 -25.41
CA LEU A 59 -0.37 4.00 -24.46
C LEU A 59 -0.41 2.90 -23.40
N GLN A 60 -0.15 1.65 -23.79
CA GLN A 60 -0.02 0.53 -22.84
C GLN A 60 1.15 0.75 -21.87
N ALA A 61 2.33 1.13 -22.35
CA ALA A 61 3.46 1.42 -21.47
C ALA A 61 3.18 2.56 -20.46
N ILE A 62 2.41 3.58 -20.88
CA ILE A 62 1.93 4.64 -19.99
C ILE A 62 0.97 4.08 -18.94
N ALA A 63 0.03 3.22 -19.35
CA ALA A 63 -0.93 2.59 -18.44
C ALA A 63 -0.21 1.72 -17.39
N ASP A 64 0.76 0.90 -17.80
CA ASP A 64 1.54 0.04 -16.91
C ASP A 64 2.31 0.87 -15.87
N ALA A 65 2.99 1.94 -16.30
CA ALA A 65 3.72 2.84 -15.41
C ALA A 65 2.79 3.59 -14.43
N ALA A 66 1.59 3.96 -14.88
CA ALA A 66 0.58 4.61 -14.04
C ALA A 66 -0.02 3.64 -13.01
N ALA A 67 -0.35 2.42 -13.43
CA ALA A 67 -0.85 1.38 -12.52
C ALA A 67 0.21 1.01 -11.47
N TYR A 68 1.47 0.87 -11.87
CA TYR A 68 2.59 0.63 -10.95
C TYR A 68 2.73 1.75 -9.91
N ALA A 69 2.73 3.02 -10.35
CA ALA A 69 2.83 4.16 -9.44
C ALA A 69 1.67 4.22 -8.45
N GLY A 70 0.44 3.98 -8.91
CA GLY A 70 -0.72 3.90 -8.02
C GLY A 70 -0.63 2.72 -7.03
N ALA A 71 -0.08 1.58 -7.45
CA ALA A 71 0.12 0.43 -6.57
C ALA A 71 1.15 0.70 -5.47
N LEU A 72 2.19 1.49 -5.73
CA LEU A 72 3.14 1.92 -4.69
C LEU A 72 2.47 2.75 -3.60
N GLU A 73 1.62 3.71 -3.97
CA GLU A 73 0.81 4.48 -3.01
C GLU A 73 -0.14 3.58 -2.22
N LYS A 74 -0.75 2.59 -2.90
CA LYS A 74 -1.63 1.62 -2.23
C LYS A 74 -0.87 0.76 -1.21
N ILE A 75 0.38 0.38 -1.49
CA ILE A 75 1.26 -0.34 -0.56
C ILE A 75 1.61 0.52 0.65
N ALA A 76 1.91 1.79 0.43
CA ALA A 76 2.21 2.76 1.48
C ALA A 76 0.99 3.07 2.39
N GLY A 77 -0.21 2.66 1.98
CA GLY A 77 -1.44 2.88 2.74
C GLY A 77 -2.09 4.24 2.47
N SER A 78 -1.70 4.92 1.39
CA SER A 78 -2.28 6.19 0.96
C SER A 78 -3.77 6.05 0.61
N ASP A 79 -4.51 7.15 0.70
CA ASP A 79 -5.92 7.19 0.33
C ASP A 79 -6.13 7.09 -1.19
N THR A 80 -7.39 6.90 -1.61
CA THR A 80 -7.74 6.74 -3.02
C THR A 80 -7.43 7.98 -3.86
N ALA A 81 -7.43 9.18 -3.25
CA ALA A 81 -7.11 10.42 -3.93
C ALA A 81 -5.60 10.52 -4.24
N ALA A 82 -4.74 10.17 -3.27
CA ALA A 82 -3.30 10.11 -3.45
C ALA A 82 -2.90 9.04 -4.48
N ILE A 83 -3.52 7.85 -4.42
CA ILE A 83 -3.32 6.79 -5.43
C ILE A 83 -3.66 7.29 -6.84
N THR A 84 -4.82 7.94 -6.99
CA THR A 84 -5.25 8.49 -8.29
C THR A 84 -4.31 9.59 -8.76
N THR A 85 -3.81 10.42 -7.84
CA THR A 85 -2.87 11.50 -8.14
C THR A 85 -1.52 10.96 -8.61
N ALA A 86 -0.97 9.93 -7.95
CA ALA A 86 0.28 9.31 -8.36
C ALA A 86 0.18 8.63 -9.73
N ALA A 87 -0.91 7.88 -9.97
CA ALA A 87 -1.17 7.27 -11.27
C ALA A 87 -1.32 8.31 -12.38
N THR A 88 -2.06 9.40 -12.12
CA THR A 88 -2.26 10.50 -13.09
C THR A 88 -0.96 11.25 -13.37
N THR A 89 -0.15 11.53 -12.34
CA THR A 89 1.15 12.19 -12.48
C THR A 89 2.11 11.32 -13.30
N SER A 90 2.15 10.01 -13.01
CA SER A 90 2.94 9.05 -13.77
C SER A 90 2.50 9.04 -15.25
N ALA A 91 1.19 8.95 -15.52
CA ALA A 91 0.67 8.96 -16.88
C ALA A 91 1.00 10.26 -17.65
N ALA A 92 0.86 11.41 -17.00
CA ALA A 92 1.18 12.71 -17.58
C ALA A 92 2.68 12.83 -17.89
N SER A 93 3.55 12.42 -16.96
CA SER A 93 5.01 12.46 -17.14
C SER A 93 5.51 11.51 -18.25
N ASN A 94 4.79 10.41 -18.51
CA ASN A 94 5.07 9.49 -19.60
C ASN A 94 4.40 9.89 -20.93
N GLY A 95 3.74 11.06 -20.98
CA GLY A 95 3.30 11.69 -22.23
C GLY A 95 1.90 11.30 -22.70
N LEU A 96 0.95 11.06 -21.78
CA LEU A 96 -0.47 10.85 -22.12
C LEU A 96 -1.10 12.02 -22.90
N GLY A 97 -0.61 13.25 -22.70
CA GLY A 97 -1.12 14.43 -23.40
C GLY A 97 -2.59 14.72 -23.05
N SER A 98 -3.46 14.81 -24.06
CA SER A 98 -4.90 15.10 -23.89
C SER A 98 -5.76 13.85 -23.66
N GLY A 99 -5.14 12.68 -23.43
CA GLY A 99 -5.86 11.47 -23.07
C GLY A 99 -6.55 11.59 -21.71
N THR A 100 -7.54 10.75 -21.47
CA THR A 100 -8.20 10.64 -20.17
C THR A 100 -7.68 9.42 -19.41
N ILE A 101 -7.71 9.51 -18.08
CA ILE A 101 -7.32 8.45 -17.16
C ILE A 101 -8.46 8.14 -16.20
N VAL A 102 -8.70 6.85 -15.96
CA VAL A 102 -9.57 6.35 -14.90
C VAL A 102 -8.75 5.39 -14.04
N VAL A 103 -8.82 5.55 -12.72
CA VAL A 103 -8.07 4.73 -11.75
C VAL A 103 -9.06 4.04 -10.82
N ASN A 104 -8.96 2.73 -10.67
CA ASN A 104 -9.83 1.93 -9.80
C ASN A 104 -9.01 1.12 -8.79
N THR A 105 -9.43 1.14 -7.52
CA THR A 105 -8.86 0.31 -6.46
C THR A 105 -9.98 -0.25 -5.56
N PRO A 106 -10.37 -1.52 -5.67
CA PRO A 106 -9.84 -2.56 -6.58
C PRO A 106 -10.31 -2.38 -8.05
N PRO A 107 -9.78 -3.19 -9.01
CA PRO A 107 -10.25 -3.21 -10.39
C PRO A 107 -11.76 -3.46 -10.52
N THR A 108 -12.41 -2.86 -11.52
CA THR A 108 -13.88 -3.02 -11.71
C THR A 108 -14.26 -4.18 -12.62
N SER A 109 -13.31 -4.72 -13.39
CA SER A 109 -13.53 -5.85 -14.30
C SER A 109 -12.31 -6.79 -14.37
N GLY A 110 -12.47 -7.94 -15.02
CA GLY A 110 -11.40 -8.93 -15.18
C GLY A 110 -11.22 -9.88 -13.98
N PRO A 111 -10.13 -10.68 -13.96
CA PRO A 111 -9.87 -11.70 -12.94
C PRO A 111 -9.36 -11.13 -11.61
N ASN A 112 -9.06 -9.83 -11.54
CA ASN A 112 -8.42 -9.20 -10.37
C ASN A 112 -9.35 -8.28 -9.56
N THR A 113 -10.67 -8.32 -9.78
CA THR A 113 -11.66 -7.44 -9.13
C THR A 113 -11.76 -7.57 -7.61
N ALA A 114 -11.40 -8.74 -7.07
CA ALA A 114 -11.40 -9.01 -5.63
C ALA A 114 -10.00 -8.95 -4.98
N LYS A 115 -8.97 -8.57 -5.75
CA LYS A 115 -7.57 -8.59 -5.28
C LYS A 115 -7.10 -7.20 -4.86
N LYS A 116 -6.04 -7.17 -4.05
CA LYS A 116 -5.28 -5.96 -3.72
C LYS A 116 -4.51 -5.51 -4.97
N ALA A 117 -5.16 -4.71 -5.81
CA ALA A 117 -4.62 -4.26 -7.09
C ALA A 117 -5.09 -2.84 -7.44
N VAL A 118 -4.36 -2.21 -8.37
CA VAL A 118 -4.70 -0.91 -8.95
C VAL A 118 -4.88 -1.07 -10.45
N GLU A 119 -6.05 -0.68 -10.95
CA GLU A 119 -6.39 -0.68 -12.38
C GLU A 119 -6.31 0.74 -12.91
N VAL A 120 -5.68 0.91 -14.07
CA VAL A 120 -5.63 2.16 -14.82
C VAL A 120 -6.16 1.92 -16.23
N ILE A 121 -7.12 2.74 -16.64
CA ILE A 121 -7.68 2.73 -17.99
C ILE A 121 -7.40 4.09 -18.62
N LEU A 122 -6.64 4.08 -19.72
CA LEU A 122 -6.31 5.27 -20.49
C LEU A 122 -7.10 5.26 -21.79
N ASN A 123 -7.65 6.42 -22.16
CA ASN A 123 -8.30 6.60 -23.45
C ASN A 123 -7.71 7.81 -24.18
N GLN A 124 -7.49 7.68 -25.48
CA GLN A 124 -7.10 8.80 -26.34
C GLN A 124 -7.76 8.67 -27.71
N ASN A 125 -7.85 9.78 -28.42
CA ASN A 125 -8.39 9.81 -29.79
C ASN A 125 -7.31 10.27 -30.74
N LEU A 126 -6.90 9.41 -31.67
CA LEU A 126 -5.93 9.74 -32.71
C LEU A 126 -6.60 10.37 -33.91
N ASP A 127 -5.95 11.41 -34.44
CA ASP A 127 -6.33 11.99 -35.72
C ASP A 127 -5.95 11.05 -36.87
N ARG A 128 -6.79 11.02 -37.90
CA ARG A 128 -6.52 10.28 -39.14
C ARG A 128 -5.63 11.10 -40.06
N MET A 129 -4.64 10.45 -40.66
CA MET A 129 -3.77 10.98 -41.69
C MET A 129 -4.32 10.63 -43.07
N PHE A 130 -3.84 9.55 -43.68
CA PHE A 130 -4.20 9.17 -45.05
C PHE A 130 -5.64 8.68 -45.18
N THR A 131 -6.19 8.01 -44.17
CA THR A 131 -7.58 7.52 -44.16
C THR A 131 -8.61 8.60 -43.90
N SER A 132 -8.20 9.85 -43.63
CA SER A 132 -9.09 11.00 -43.47
C SER A 132 -9.96 11.26 -44.73
N ILE A 133 -9.50 10.82 -45.89
CA ILE A 133 -10.24 10.89 -47.16
C ILE A 133 -11.52 10.05 -47.16
N PHE A 134 -11.58 8.98 -46.35
CA PHE A 134 -12.73 8.08 -46.26
C PHE A 134 -13.65 8.43 -45.09
N THR A 135 -13.08 8.84 -43.96
CA THR A 135 -13.83 9.27 -42.77
C THR A 135 -13.02 10.27 -41.94
N GLN A 136 -13.70 11.24 -41.34
CA GLN A 136 -13.11 12.21 -40.42
C GLN A 136 -13.25 11.80 -38.94
N THR A 137 -13.89 10.66 -38.64
CA THR A 137 -14.01 10.17 -37.26
C THR A 137 -12.64 9.79 -36.73
N LYS A 138 -12.26 10.36 -35.58
CA LYS A 138 -11.02 10.00 -34.88
C LYS A 138 -11.00 8.52 -34.53
N VAL A 139 -9.80 7.95 -34.42
CA VAL A 139 -9.62 6.55 -34.01
C VAL A 139 -9.51 6.52 -32.49
N PRO A 140 -10.50 5.93 -31.78
CA PRO A 140 -10.39 5.77 -30.33
C PRO A 140 -9.38 4.66 -30.02
N GLU A 141 -8.45 4.96 -29.11
CA GLU A 141 -7.53 4.00 -28.53
C GLU A 141 -7.76 3.92 -27.03
N GLN A 142 -7.69 2.70 -26.50
CA GLN A 142 -7.76 2.41 -25.08
C GLN A 142 -6.62 1.49 -24.69
N ALA A 143 -5.99 1.78 -23.56
CA ALA A 143 -5.08 0.87 -22.89
C ALA A 143 -5.60 0.62 -21.47
N ARG A 144 -5.39 -0.60 -20.97
CA ARG A 144 -5.76 -0.99 -19.62
C ARG A 144 -4.59 -1.73 -19.01
N ALA A 145 -4.22 -1.34 -17.79
CA ALA A 145 -3.19 -2.01 -17.02
C ALA A 145 -3.66 -2.30 -15.60
N VAL A 146 -3.23 -3.43 -15.04
CA VAL A 146 -3.51 -3.81 -13.65
C VAL A 146 -2.20 -4.15 -12.93
N ALA A 147 -1.89 -3.37 -11.89
CA ALA A 147 -0.79 -3.66 -10.99
C ALA A 147 -1.30 -4.44 -9.76
N LEU A 148 -0.87 -5.68 -9.63
CA LEU A 148 -1.20 -6.56 -8.52
C LEU A 148 -0.17 -6.41 -7.40
N ILE A 149 -0.64 -6.37 -6.15
CA ILE A 149 0.18 -6.32 -4.95
C ILE A 149 0.15 -7.70 -4.28
N THR A 150 1.32 -8.25 -4.02
CA THR A 150 1.48 -9.53 -3.30
C THR A 150 2.32 -9.33 -2.05
N ASP A 151 1.88 -9.93 -0.96
CA ASP A 151 2.63 -9.94 0.30
C ASP A 151 3.50 -11.22 0.32
N ALA A 152 4.83 -11.09 0.22
CA ALA A 152 5.72 -12.25 0.14
C ALA A 152 6.02 -12.88 1.52
N SER A 153 5.72 -12.17 2.60
CA SER A 153 5.92 -12.63 3.97
C SER A 153 4.93 -11.98 4.94
N LYS A 154 4.98 -12.39 6.20
CA LYS A 154 4.14 -11.86 7.27
C LYS A 154 5.03 -11.34 8.40
N ALA A 155 4.69 -10.21 8.98
CA ALA A 155 5.36 -9.68 10.16
C ALA A 155 4.64 -10.11 11.45
N CYS A 156 5.40 -10.26 12.53
CA CYS A 156 4.84 -10.29 13.90
C CYS A 156 5.13 -8.98 14.64
N VAL A 157 6.13 -8.25 14.18
CA VAL A 157 6.60 -6.98 14.73
C VAL A 157 6.70 -6.01 13.56
N LEU A 158 5.96 -4.90 13.61
CA LEU A 158 5.99 -3.84 12.61
C LEU A 158 6.16 -2.47 13.27
N ALA A 159 7.28 -1.80 12.98
CA ALA A 159 7.51 -0.41 13.35
C ALA A 159 7.11 0.51 12.20
N LEU A 160 6.10 1.36 12.41
CA LEU A 160 5.43 2.19 11.41
C LEU A 160 6.14 3.53 11.13
N ASN A 161 7.04 3.98 12.01
CA ASN A 161 7.64 5.30 11.86
C ASN A 161 8.54 5.35 10.60
N PRO A 162 8.33 6.31 9.68
CA PRO A 162 9.03 6.36 8.38
C PRO A 162 10.48 6.88 8.46
N SER A 163 10.91 7.43 9.60
CA SER A 163 12.21 8.12 9.69
C SER A 163 12.98 7.91 11.00
N ALA A 164 12.36 7.28 12.01
CA ALA A 164 13.00 7.10 13.30
C ALA A 164 14.24 6.21 13.21
N SER A 165 15.34 6.70 13.78
CA SER A 165 16.49 5.85 14.08
C SER A 165 16.08 4.79 15.09
N GLN A 166 16.61 3.57 14.95
CA GLN A 166 16.31 2.45 15.84
C GLN A 166 14.80 2.17 15.98
N ALA A 167 14.03 2.34 14.90
CA ALA A 167 12.58 2.17 14.91
C ALA A 167 12.13 0.79 15.44
N ALA A 168 12.90 -0.26 15.19
CA ALA A 168 12.81 -1.53 15.91
C ALA A 168 14.16 -1.87 16.56
N LEU A 169 14.25 -1.69 17.87
CA LEU A 169 15.44 -1.91 18.68
C LEU A 169 15.31 -3.16 19.54
N PHE A 170 16.17 -4.14 19.32
CA PHE A 170 16.36 -5.28 20.22
C PHE A 170 17.63 -5.06 21.03
N SER A 171 17.51 -5.02 22.36
CA SER A 171 18.63 -4.66 23.23
C SER A 171 18.64 -5.43 24.55
N GLY A 172 19.73 -5.32 25.30
CA GLY A 172 19.93 -6.05 26.57
C GLY A 172 20.35 -7.50 26.33
N SER A 173 19.86 -8.41 27.18
CA SER A 173 20.12 -9.86 27.11
C SER A 173 18.83 -10.62 26.79
N THR A 174 18.17 -10.22 25.70
CA THR A 174 16.90 -10.82 25.27
C THR A 174 17.08 -12.08 24.45
N SER A 175 16.06 -12.93 24.48
CA SER A 175 15.84 -14.04 23.55
C SER A 175 14.45 -13.91 22.96
N VAL A 176 14.37 -13.48 21.71
CA VAL A 176 13.11 -13.35 20.95
C VAL A 176 13.08 -14.40 19.84
N LYS A 177 12.03 -15.22 19.81
CA LYS A 177 11.79 -16.21 18.76
C LYS A 177 10.49 -15.91 18.02
N LEU A 178 10.59 -15.57 16.75
CA LEU A 178 9.45 -15.31 15.86
C LEU A 178 9.36 -16.48 14.87
N ASN A 179 8.37 -17.35 15.05
CA ASN A 179 8.21 -18.56 14.23
C ASN A 179 7.21 -18.29 13.09
N GLY A 180 7.68 -18.38 11.84
CA GLY A 180 6.86 -18.18 10.65
C GLY A 180 6.55 -16.72 10.33
N CYS A 181 7.30 -15.78 10.93
CA CYS A 181 7.12 -14.35 10.69
C CYS A 181 8.42 -13.56 10.83
N SER A 182 8.39 -12.36 10.26
CA SER A 182 9.51 -11.42 10.19
C SER A 182 9.35 -10.25 11.17
N VAL A 183 10.45 -9.53 11.37
CA VAL A 183 10.43 -8.15 11.89
C VAL A 183 10.44 -7.20 10.70
N MET A 184 9.53 -6.23 10.70
CA MET A 184 9.47 -5.19 9.68
C MET A 184 9.59 -3.78 10.28
N SER A 185 10.29 -2.90 9.58
CA SER A 185 10.35 -1.47 9.91
C SER A 185 10.22 -0.59 8.68
N ASP A 186 9.30 0.37 8.73
CA ASP A 186 9.06 1.34 7.67
C ASP A 186 10.06 2.51 7.68
N SER A 187 10.99 2.55 8.64
CA SER A 187 11.94 3.64 8.76
C SER A 187 13.00 3.61 7.67
N LEU A 188 13.27 4.78 7.07
CA LEU A 188 14.36 5.04 6.13
C LEU A 188 15.73 5.18 6.79
N ALA A 189 15.80 5.18 8.13
CA ALA A 189 17.07 5.33 8.84
C ALA A 189 18.04 4.19 8.54
N SER A 190 19.35 4.49 8.52
CA SER A 190 20.40 3.48 8.30
C SER A 190 20.45 2.40 9.39
N ASP A 191 19.87 2.67 10.56
CA ASP A 191 19.74 1.75 11.69
C ASP A 191 18.28 1.51 12.10
N ALA A 192 17.37 1.53 11.12
CA ALA A 192 15.94 1.30 11.31
C ALA A 192 15.63 0.04 12.13
N ILE A 193 16.29 -1.07 11.82
CA ILE A 193 16.33 -2.25 12.69
C ILE A 193 17.72 -2.34 13.32
N LYS A 194 17.76 -2.44 14.65
CA LYS A 194 19.03 -2.58 15.38
C LYS A 194 18.97 -3.68 16.41
N ILE A 195 19.98 -4.55 16.39
CA ILE A 195 20.20 -5.60 17.39
C ILE A 195 21.51 -5.29 18.10
N GLN A 196 21.44 -5.06 19.42
CA GLN A 196 22.59 -4.69 20.25
C GLN A 196 22.63 -5.43 21.60
N GLY A 197 23.75 -5.30 22.31
CA GLY A 197 23.98 -5.95 23.61
C GLY A 197 24.28 -7.44 23.43
N SER A 198 23.54 -8.30 24.11
CA SER A 198 23.58 -9.76 23.98
C SER A 198 22.22 -10.32 23.50
N ALA A 199 21.42 -9.48 22.84
CA ALA A 199 20.14 -9.87 22.28
C ALA A 199 20.29 -10.97 21.23
N ALA A 200 19.53 -12.06 21.39
CA ALA A 200 19.38 -13.15 20.45
C ALA A 200 17.98 -13.07 19.81
N VAL A 201 17.94 -12.85 18.50
CA VAL A 201 16.69 -12.76 17.73
C VAL A 201 16.67 -13.90 16.73
N GLN A 202 15.57 -14.66 16.73
CA GLN A 202 15.23 -15.62 15.69
C GLN A 202 13.98 -15.12 14.96
N ALA A 203 14.02 -15.05 13.63
CA ALA A 203 12.88 -14.65 12.80
C ALA A 203 12.98 -15.27 11.40
N ASP A 204 11.91 -15.21 10.60
CA ASP A 204 12.02 -15.63 9.20
C ASP A 204 12.93 -14.67 8.43
N CYS A 205 12.73 -13.37 8.61
CA CYS A 205 13.62 -12.34 8.10
C CYS A 205 13.55 -11.03 8.89
N LEU A 206 14.52 -10.15 8.64
CA LEU A 206 14.48 -8.74 9.01
C LEU A 206 14.24 -7.93 7.74
N ILE A 207 13.16 -7.15 7.70
CA ILE A 207 12.72 -6.40 6.52
C ILE A 207 12.66 -4.92 6.87
N THR A 208 13.30 -4.06 6.09
CA THR A 208 13.28 -2.63 6.36
C THR A 208 13.35 -1.80 5.09
N VAL A 209 12.72 -0.63 5.13
CA VAL A 209 12.88 0.39 4.07
C VAL A 209 14.28 0.98 4.11
N GLY A 210 14.83 1.25 5.30
CA GLY A 210 16.17 1.79 5.52
C GLY A 210 17.25 0.71 5.61
N GLY A 211 18.01 0.74 6.70
CA GLY A 211 19.14 -0.15 6.97
C GLY A 211 19.01 -0.95 8.26
N VAL A 212 19.94 -1.89 8.45
CA VAL A 212 20.00 -2.77 9.62
C VAL A 212 21.39 -2.70 10.25
N VAL A 213 21.45 -2.57 11.57
CA VAL A 213 22.70 -2.64 12.36
C VAL A 213 22.65 -3.85 13.28
N LEU A 214 23.57 -4.81 13.06
CA LEU A 214 23.62 -6.08 13.77
C LEU A 214 24.94 -6.17 14.56
N ASN A 215 24.92 -5.86 15.85
CA ASN A 215 26.09 -6.07 16.71
C ASN A 215 26.28 -7.56 17.03
N ASN A 216 25.20 -8.34 17.01
CA ASN A 216 25.23 -9.81 17.04
C ASN A 216 24.42 -10.36 15.87
N PRO A 217 24.86 -11.45 15.21
CA PRO A 217 24.12 -12.06 14.13
C PRO A 217 22.83 -12.73 14.65
N PRO A 218 21.64 -12.41 14.10
CA PRO A 218 20.40 -13.11 14.41
C PRO A 218 20.33 -14.46 13.69
N ALA A 219 19.46 -15.36 14.17
CA ALA A 219 19.10 -16.58 13.46
C ALA A 219 17.95 -16.28 12.48
N MET A 220 18.21 -16.36 11.17
CA MET A 220 17.21 -16.08 10.14
C MET A 220 17.01 -17.25 9.20
N VAL A 221 15.79 -17.37 8.66
CA VAL A 221 15.50 -18.30 7.56
C VAL A 221 15.96 -17.70 6.23
N CYS A 222 15.76 -16.39 6.02
CA CYS A 222 16.27 -15.69 4.86
C CYS A 222 17.80 -15.58 4.89
N LYS A 223 18.42 -15.50 3.71
CA LYS A 223 19.89 -15.47 3.57
C LYS A 223 20.53 -14.20 4.16
N ALA A 224 19.84 -13.07 4.08
CA ALA A 224 20.28 -11.78 4.58
C ALA A 224 19.05 -10.88 4.84
N PRO A 225 19.17 -9.84 5.69
CA PRO A 225 18.11 -8.85 5.85
C PRO A 225 17.73 -8.21 4.51
N ILE A 226 16.43 -7.96 4.30
CA ILE A 226 15.91 -7.28 3.12
C ILE A 226 15.83 -5.79 3.46
N THR A 227 16.78 -5.01 2.93
CA THR A 227 16.79 -3.54 3.01
C THR A 227 16.19 -2.92 1.75
N GLN A 228 15.85 -1.63 1.77
CA GLN A 228 15.21 -0.94 0.63
C GLN A 228 13.91 -1.62 0.20
N ALA A 229 13.23 -2.29 1.14
CA ALA A 229 11.91 -2.83 0.92
C ALA A 229 10.88 -1.71 0.75
N LEU A 230 9.74 -2.03 0.14
CA LEU A 230 8.59 -1.13 0.18
C LEU A 230 8.03 -1.04 1.61
N PRO A 231 7.55 0.14 2.06
CA PRO A 231 6.90 0.27 3.35
C PRO A 231 5.62 -0.58 3.41
N ALA A 232 5.22 -0.99 4.60
CA ALA A 232 3.93 -1.65 4.82
C ALA A 232 2.89 -0.64 5.30
N ALA A 233 1.72 -0.61 4.66
CA ALA A 233 0.56 0.06 5.22
C ALA A 233 0.24 -0.46 6.64
N ASP A 234 -0.24 0.44 7.49
CA ASP A 234 -0.71 0.09 8.82
C ASP A 234 -1.91 -0.89 8.74
N PRO A 235 -1.76 -2.15 9.22
CA PRO A 235 -2.77 -3.19 9.11
C PRO A 235 -4.06 -2.88 9.89
N PHE A 236 -3.99 -1.96 10.86
CA PHE A 236 -5.11 -1.55 11.71
C PHE A 236 -5.66 -0.15 11.35
N ALA A 237 -5.21 0.46 10.23
CA ALA A 237 -5.67 1.78 9.81
C ALA A 237 -7.20 1.90 9.59
N SER A 238 -7.89 0.79 9.31
CA SER A 238 -9.35 0.77 9.14
C SER A 238 -10.12 0.52 10.45
N LEU A 239 -9.44 0.22 11.55
CA LEU A 239 -10.06 -0.12 12.83
C LEU A 239 -10.73 1.12 13.45
N PRO A 240 -12.07 1.16 13.59
CA PRO A 240 -12.76 2.34 14.10
C PRO A 240 -12.31 2.65 15.54
N THR A 241 -12.24 3.93 15.88
CA THR A 241 -11.93 4.36 17.25
C THR A 241 -13.12 4.07 18.17
N PRO A 242 -12.93 3.38 19.31
CA PRO A 242 -14.00 3.19 20.29
C PRO A 242 -14.58 4.52 20.78
N ALA A 243 -15.91 4.63 20.75
CA ALA A 243 -16.61 5.80 21.28
C ALA A 243 -16.60 5.77 22.81
N ALA A 244 -16.31 6.92 23.42
CA ALA A 244 -16.50 7.11 24.85
C ALA A 244 -17.99 7.06 25.22
N SER A 245 -18.28 6.50 26.38
CA SER A 245 -19.61 6.32 26.95
C SER A 245 -19.71 7.01 28.31
N ASN A 246 -20.93 7.47 28.64
CA ASN A 246 -21.26 8.04 29.93
C ASN A 246 -22.33 7.20 30.63
N PRO A 247 -22.33 7.12 31.98
CA PRO A 247 -21.36 7.73 32.88
C PRO A 247 -20.01 6.98 32.91
N CYS A 248 -18.96 7.69 33.35
CA CYS A 248 -17.63 7.12 33.58
C CYS A 248 -17.67 6.00 34.64
N GLN A 249 -16.86 4.96 34.43
CA GLN A 249 -16.63 3.85 35.36
C GLN A 249 -15.52 4.20 36.35
N ASN A 250 -15.50 3.46 37.48
CA ASN A 250 -14.42 3.51 38.46
C ASN A 250 -13.60 2.22 38.44
N ASP A 251 -12.32 2.34 38.74
CA ASP A 251 -11.31 1.28 38.71
C ASP A 251 -11.08 0.60 40.08
N ASN A 252 -11.64 1.16 41.16
CA ASN A 252 -11.54 0.65 42.53
C ASN A 252 -12.46 -0.56 42.80
N LYS A 253 -12.39 -1.59 41.97
CA LYS A 253 -13.16 -2.84 42.10
C LYS A 253 -12.31 -4.05 41.76
N SER A 254 -12.61 -5.19 42.38
CA SER A 254 -12.00 -6.48 42.05
C SER A 254 -12.44 -7.04 40.70
N THR A 255 -13.56 -6.57 40.18
CA THR A 255 -14.05 -6.91 38.84
C THR A 255 -14.48 -5.64 38.12
N LEU A 256 -13.86 -5.38 36.99
CA LEU A 256 -14.13 -4.24 36.13
C LEU A 256 -15.05 -4.64 34.98
N LYS A 257 -15.98 -3.74 34.66
CA LYS A 257 -16.90 -3.87 33.53
C LYS A 257 -16.36 -3.06 32.35
N PRO A 258 -16.64 -3.46 31.10
CA PRO A 258 -16.33 -2.64 29.93
C PRO A 258 -17.05 -1.29 30.01
N GLY A 259 -16.45 -0.26 29.46
CA GLY A 259 -16.93 1.12 29.56
C GLY A 259 -15.79 2.13 29.53
N THR A 260 -16.10 3.38 29.89
CA THR A 260 -15.15 4.49 29.82
C THR A 260 -14.60 4.83 31.20
N TYR A 261 -13.29 4.92 31.32
CA TYR A 261 -12.54 5.27 32.53
C TYR A 261 -11.91 6.64 32.32
N CYS A 262 -12.64 7.68 32.75
CA CYS A 262 -12.35 9.08 32.40
C CYS A 262 -11.16 9.70 33.15
N SER A 263 -10.62 9.02 34.15
CA SER A 263 -9.49 9.48 34.97
C SER A 263 -8.28 8.54 34.85
N GLY A 264 -8.22 7.76 33.77
CA GLY A 264 -7.30 6.63 33.66
C GLY A 264 -7.71 5.45 34.54
N MET A 265 -6.76 4.52 34.75
CA MET A 265 -6.92 3.36 35.62
C MET A 265 -5.63 3.10 36.39
N SER A 266 -5.69 2.92 37.70
CA SER A 266 -4.57 2.49 38.53
C SER A 266 -4.89 1.19 39.26
N LEU A 267 -4.57 0.06 38.62
CA LEU A 267 -4.97 -1.26 39.09
C LEU A 267 -3.95 -1.80 40.11
N SER A 268 -4.47 -2.34 41.22
CA SER A 268 -3.69 -2.94 42.33
C SER A 268 -4.42 -4.16 42.88
N GLY A 269 -3.68 -5.11 43.47
CA GLY A 269 -4.27 -6.35 43.98
C GLY A 269 -4.82 -7.24 42.86
N ASN A 270 -5.88 -7.98 43.14
CA ASN A 270 -6.50 -8.90 42.17
C ASN A 270 -7.67 -8.20 41.45
N VAL A 271 -7.54 -8.02 40.14
CA VAL A 271 -8.57 -7.36 39.31
C VAL A 271 -8.88 -8.23 38.10
N ALA A 272 -10.14 -8.60 37.92
CA ALA A 272 -10.64 -9.28 36.73
C ALA A 272 -11.36 -8.28 35.80
N LEU A 273 -11.11 -8.36 34.50
CA LEU A 273 -11.80 -7.59 33.48
C LEU A 273 -12.81 -8.50 32.79
N ASP A 274 -14.08 -8.10 32.83
CA ASP A 274 -15.11 -8.76 32.04
C ASP A 274 -14.91 -8.49 30.53
N PRO A 275 -15.34 -9.41 29.65
CA PRO A 275 -15.21 -9.24 28.21
C PRO A 275 -15.84 -7.93 27.71
N GLY A 276 -15.14 -7.24 26.81
CA GLY A 276 -15.63 -6.01 26.18
C GLY A 276 -14.54 -4.95 25.97
N VAL A 277 -14.99 -3.75 25.60
CA VAL A 277 -14.11 -2.63 25.26
C VAL A 277 -13.97 -1.67 26.45
N TYR A 278 -12.73 -1.35 26.80
CA TYR A 278 -12.36 -0.43 27.86
C TYR A 278 -11.76 0.82 27.23
N VAL A 279 -12.45 1.95 27.35
CA VAL A 279 -12.00 3.26 26.83
C VAL A 279 -11.33 4.01 27.97
N VAL A 280 -10.02 4.21 27.90
CA VAL A 280 -9.22 4.82 28.96
C VAL A 280 -8.83 6.23 28.56
N GLN A 281 -9.34 7.24 29.27
CA GLN A 281 -8.98 8.64 29.08
C GLN A 281 -8.09 9.07 30.23
N GLY A 282 -6.78 8.93 30.03
CA GLY A 282 -5.76 8.98 31.09
C GLY A 282 -4.91 7.71 31.09
N ASN A 283 -3.85 7.69 31.91
CA ASN A 283 -2.91 6.58 31.87
C ASN A 283 -3.49 5.31 32.50
N LEU A 284 -3.13 4.15 31.92
CA LEU A 284 -3.35 2.84 32.53
C LEU A 284 -2.06 2.45 33.27
N LYS A 285 -2.12 2.40 34.60
CA LYS A 285 -1.03 1.93 35.46
C LYS A 285 -1.43 0.63 36.14
N ILE A 286 -0.63 -0.42 35.95
CA ILE A 286 -0.75 -1.67 36.70
C ILE A 286 0.40 -1.72 37.71
N ASN A 287 0.06 -1.65 39.00
CA ASN A 287 1.03 -1.54 40.08
C ASN A 287 1.74 -2.88 40.35
N ALA A 288 2.87 -2.81 41.06
CA ALA A 288 3.63 -4.00 41.48
C ALA A 288 2.74 -4.96 42.28
N ASN A 289 2.95 -6.27 42.11
CA ASN A 289 2.21 -7.35 42.77
C ASN A 289 0.70 -7.39 42.42
N ALA A 290 0.24 -6.60 41.46
CA ALA A 290 -1.12 -6.74 40.94
C ALA A 290 -1.24 -8.04 40.12
N ASN A 291 -2.40 -8.70 40.23
CA ASN A 291 -2.77 -9.85 39.44
C ASN A 291 -4.01 -9.50 38.62
N ILE A 292 -3.80 -9.27 37.32
CA ILE A 292 -4.83 -8.80 36.41
C ILE A 292 -5.20 -9.92 35.44
N SER A 293 -6.49 -10.25 35.33
CA SER A 293 -6.97 -11.28 34.42
C SER A 293 -8.14 -10.79 33.57
N GLY A 294 -8.29 -11.33 32.36
CA GLY A 294 -9.39 -10.96 31.47
C GLY A 294 -9.34 -11.70 30.14
N SER A 295 -10.51 -12.04 29.61
CA SER A 295 -10.63 -12.72 28.32
C SER A 295 -11.67 -12.01 27.46
N GLY A 296 -11.36 -11.81 26.19
CA GLY A 296 -12.23 -11.08 25.28
C GLY A 296 -12.24 -9.58 25.52
N VAL A 297 -11.10 -9.01 25.89
CA VAL A 297 -10.97 -7.58 26.23
C VAL A 297 -10.20 -6.81 25.18
N THR A 298 -10.64 -5.59 24.90
CA THR A 298 -9.87 -4.61 24.13
C THR A 298 -9.71 -3.36 24.99
N ILE A 299 -8.47 -2.95 25.25
CA ILE A 299 -8.14 -1.77 26.03
C ILE A 299 -7.68 -0.67 25.07
N PHE A 300 -8.51 0.36 24.94
CA PHE A 300 -8.24 1.51 24.10
C PHE A 300 -7.73 2.69 24.92
N MET A 301 -6.59 3.23 24.53
CA MET A 301 -5.95 4.38 25.16
C MET A 301 -6.26 5.64 24.35
N SER A 302 -7.10 6.52 24.89
CA SER A 302 -7.57 7.72 24.20
C SER A 302 -6.51 8.83 24.16
N GLY A 303 -6.40 9.54 23.04
CA GLY A 303 -5.43 10.60 22.84
C GLY A 303 -3.99 10.11 23.01
N SER A 304 -3.21 10.79 23.87
CA SER A 304 -1.81 10.43 24.14
C SER A 304 -1.64 9.65 25.46
N SER A 305 -2.72 9.02 25.94
CA SER A 305 -2.69 8.21 27.16
C SER A 305 -1.74 7.02 27.00
N THR A 306 -1.04 6.65 28.07
CA THR A 306 -0.01 5.59 28.02
C THR A 306 -0.35 4.42 28.92
N VAL A 307 0.25 3.27 28.61
CA VAL A 307 0.23 2.07 29.44
C VAL A 307 1.54 1.96 30.22
N SER A 308 1.47 1.66 31.51
CA SER A 308 2.63 1.39 32.36
C SER A 308 2.35 0.20 33.26
N ILE A 309 2.98 -0.93 32.96
CA ILE A 309 2.89 -2.15 33.76
C ILE A 309 4.19 -2.32 34.55
N ASN A 310 4.11 -2.59 35.84
CA ASN A 310 5.28 -2.85 36.67
C ASN A 310 5.80 -4.28 36.47
N GLY A 311 7.13 -4.50 36.57
CA GLY A 311 7.75 -5.81 36.36
C GLY A 311 7.33 -6.91 37.36
N ASN A 312 6.86 -6.52 38.55
CA ASN A 312 6.35 -7.47 39.55
C ASN A 312 4.83 -7.72 39.43
N ALA A 313 4.16 -7.18 38.40
CA ALA A 313 2.77 -7.47 38.12
C ALA A 313 2.63 -8.73 37.27
N THR A 314 1.59 -9.53 37.55
CA THR A 314 1.20 -10.67 36.71
C THR A 314 -0.07 -10.31 35.95
N VAL A 315 0.01 -10.29 34.63
CA VAL A 315 -1.10 -9.84 33.77
C VAL A 315 -1.42 -10.90 32.72
N THR A 316 -2.64 -11.40 32.72
CA THR A 316 -3.13 -12.44 31.79
C THR A 316 -4.36 -11.93 31.05
N LEU A 317 -4.16 -11.38 29.85
CA LEU A 317 -5.24 -10.81 29.04
C LEU A 317 -5.29 -11.44 27.65
N SER A 318 -6.49 -11.63 27.11
CA SER A 318 -6.69 -12.01 25.72
C SER A 318 -7.72 -11.12 25.00
N ALA A 319 -7.40 -10.78 23.75
CA ALA A 319 -8.30 -10.08 22.84
C ALA A 319 -9.58 -10.89 22.55
N PRO A 320 -10.67 -10.24 22.13
CA PRO A 320 -11.82 -10.94 21.58
C PRO A 320 -11.43 -11.67 20.29
N THR A 321 -12.06 -12.81 20.00
CA THR A 321 -11.82 -13.61 18.78
C THR A 321 -12.81 -13.30 17.65
N LEU A 322 -13.81 -12.46 17.92
CA LEU A 322 -14.88 -12.07 17.01
C LEU A 322 -15.26 -10.59 17.24
N GLY A 323 -15.98 -10.00 16.28
CA GLY A 323 -16.45 -8.63 16.35
C GLY A 323 -15.43 -7.60 15.84
N THR A 324 -15.77 -6.31 15.97
CA THR A 324 -15.01 -5.18 15.40
C THR A 324 -13.55 -5.15 15.83
N TYR A 325 -13.26 -5.47 17.09
CA TYR A 325 -11.91 -5.43 17.68
C TYR A 325 -11.28 -6.83 17.80
N SER A 326 -11.77 -7.80 17.03
CA SER A 326 -11.22 -9.16 16.98
C SER A 326 -9.70 -9.13 16.82
N GLY A 327 -8.99 -9.85 17.69
CA GLY A 327 -7.54 -9.97 17.69
C GLY A 327 -6.78 -8.77 18.25
N VAL A 328 -7.44 -7.67 18.64
CA VAL A 328 -6.79 -6.45 19.15
C VAL A 328 -6.95 -6.36 20.67
N LEU A 329 -5.83 -6.45 21.39
CA LEU A 329 -5.80 -6.41 22.86
C LEU A 329 -5.60 -4.99 23.37
N PHE A 330 -4.59 -4.29 22.85
CA PHE A 330 -4.33 -2.89 23.17
C PHE A 330 -4.38 -2.04 21.90
N TYR A 331 -5.05 -0.89 21.99
CA TYR A 331 -5.21 0.06 20.89
C TYR A 331 -4.95 1.48 21.38
N GLY A 332 -3.84 2.09 20.95
CA GLY A 332 -3.56 3.51 21.13
C GLY A 332 -4.21 4.37 20.06
N ASP A 333 -4.75 5.52 20.47
CA ASP A 333 -5.41 6.46 19.57
C ASP A 333 -4.49 6.94 18.43
N ARG A 334 -5.00 6.84 17.20
CA ARG A 334 -4.31 7.30 15.98
C ARG A 334 -4.15 8.81 15.92
N THR A 335 -5.00 9.55 16.64
CA THR A 335 -4.96 11.02 16.72
C THR A 335 -4.04 11.53 17.84
N GLY A 336 -3.46 10.61 18.62
CA GLY A 336 -2.51 10.94 19.68
C GLY A 336 -1.21 11.55 19.17
N THR A 337 -0.47 12.13 20.10
CA THR A 337 0.90 12.61 19.88
C THR A 337 1.93 11.58 20.34
N ALA A 338 3.20 11.82 20.02
CA ALA A 338 4.29 10.94 20.42
C ALA A 338 4.32 10.75 21.94
N ALA A 339 4.26 9.49 22.38
CA ALA A 339 4.40 9.10 23.78
C ALA A 339 5.03 7.71 23.86
N GLN A 340 5.20 7.19 25.08
CA GLN A 340 5.83 5.89 25.30
C GLN A 340 4.96 5.04 26.24
N SER A 341 4.65 3.83 25.81
CA SER A 341 3.89 2.84 26.59
C SER A 341 4.80 1.65 26.94
N THR A 342 4.82 1.28 28.21
CA THR A 342 5.71 0.25 28.75
C THR A 342 4.92 -0.98 29.20
N PHE A 343 5.21 -2.09 28.53
CA PHE A 343 4.67 -3.41 28.80
C PHE A 343 5.75 -4.24 29.47
N ASN A 344 5.70 -4.28 30.80
CA ASN A 344 6.56 -5.11 31.64
C ASN A 344 5.68 -6.08 32.45
N GLY A 345 6.27 -7.08 33.08
CA GLY A 345 5.54 -8.02 33.91
C GLY A 345 6.41 -9.22 34.26
N THR A 346 5.82 -10.16 34.97
CA THR A 346 6.50 -11.40 35.35
C THR A 346 6.56 -12.40 34.19
N ALA A 347 7.38 -13.43 34.31
CA ALA A 347 7.43 -14.56 33.36
C ALA A 347 6.10 -15.34 33.26
N SER A 348 5.20 -15.19 34.24
CA SER A 348 3.86 -15.80 34.23
C SER A 348 2.81 -14.96 33.52
N SER A 349 3.16 -13.75 33.08
CA SER A 349 2.23 -12.87 32.39
C SER A 349 2.01 -13.30 30.93
N LEU A 350 0.80 -13.10 30.42
CA LEU A 350 0.36 -13.57 29.12
C LEU A 350 -0.48 -12.50 28.40
N PHE A 351 -0.06 -12.09 27.21
CA PHE A 351 -0.86 -11.26 26.32
C PHE A 351 -1.19 -12.01 25.06
N THR A 352 -2.48 -12.23 24.79
CA THR A 352 -2.93 -12.88 23.57
C THR A 352 -3.65 -11.85 22.71
N GLY A 353 -3.08 -11.48 21.57
CA GLY A 353 -3.62 -10.45 20.69
C GLY A 353 -2.58 -9.44 20.21
N ALA A 354 -3.04 -8.46 19.43
CA ALA A 354 -2.25 -7.37 18.91
C ALA A 354 -2.12 -6.21 19.92
N ILE A 355 -0.91 -5.69 20.03
CA ILE A 355 -0.56 -4.45 20.71
C ILE A 355 -0.36 -3.40 19.62
N TYR A 356 -1.33 -2.50 19.44
CA TYR A 356 -1.36 -1.53 18.36
C TYR A 356 -1.23 -0.09 18.90
N PHE A 357 -0.10 0.58 18.63
CA PHE A 357 0.20 1.94 19.08
C PHE A 357 0.85 2.79 17.96
N PRO A 358 0.07 3.24 16.96
CA PRO A 358 0.60 3.84 15.73
C PRO A 358 1.30 5.20 15.92
N ARG A 359 1.17 5.82 17.09
CA ARG A 359 1.77 7.12 17.44
C ARG A 359 2.70 7.06 18.64
N GLN A 360 2.92 5.88 19.24
CA GLN A 360 3.70 5.77 20.47
C GLN A 360 4.79 4.70 20.33
N GLN A 361 5.87 4.90 21.08
CA GLN A 361 6.87 3.86 21.28
C GLN A 361 6.31 2.79 22.21
N VAL A 362 6.46 1.52 21.83
CA VAL A 362 6.17 0.37 22.69
C VAL A 362 7.48 -0.16 23.26
N ASN A 363 7.61 -0.05 24.58
CA ASN A 363 8.69 -0.67 25.35
C ASN A 363 8.23 -2.04 25.84
N TYR A 364 8.64 -3.08 25.12
CA TYR A 364 8.31 -4.46 25.41
C TYR A 364 9.38 -5.10 26.27
N LEU A 365 9.20 -5.00 27.59
CA LEU A 365 10.18 -5.46 28.59
C LEU A 365 9.81 -6.80 29.22
N GLY A 366 8.52 -7.18 29.21
CA GLY A 366 8.05 -8.42 29.81
C GLY A 366 8.24 -9.63 28.89
N ASN A 367 8.06 -10.84 29.45
CA ASN A 367 8.30 -12.09 28.75
C ASN A 367 7.04 -12.69 28.08
N PHE A 368 6.10 -11.83 27.68
CA PHE A 368 4.80 -12.32 27.22
C PHE A 368 4.95 -13.00 25.86
N SER A 369 4.41 -14.20 25.76
CA SER A 369 4.35 -14.95 24.49
C SER A 369 2.92 -15.07 23.99
N GLY A 370 1.93 -14.88 24.86
CA GLY A 370 0.52 -15.14 24.53
C GLY A 370 0.19 -16.62 24.48
N LYS A 371 -1.10 -16.94 24.47
CA LYS A 371 -1.56 -18.33 24.32
C LYS A 371 -1.03 -18.87 23.00
N ASN A 372 -0.29 -19.99 23.03
CA ASN A 372 0.36 -20.58 21.87
C ASN A 372 1.27 -19.61 21.09
N GLY A 373 1.90 -18.62 21.74
CA GLY A 373 2.77 -17.67 21.04
C GLY A 373 2.03 -16.53 20.32
N CYS A 374 0.71 -16.37 20.53
CA CYS A 374 -0.06 -15.41 19.76
C CYS A 374 -0.06 -14.00 20.34
N THR A 375 1.03 -13.29 20.08
CA THR A 375 1.15 -11.84 20.31
C THR A 375 1.66 -11.16 19.05
N GLN A 376 1.08 -10.03 18.66
CA GLN A 376 1.62 -9.19 17.58
C GLN A 376 1.87 -7.79 18.11
N VAL A 377 2.89 -7.10 17.59
CA VAL A 377 3.20 -5.72 17.98
C VAL A 377 3.30 -4.84 16.74
N VAL A 378 2.45 -3.83 16.66
CA VAL A 378 2.45 -2.80 15.63
C VAL A 378 2.49 -1.45 16.32
N ALA A 379 3.56 -0.69 16.17
CA ALA A 379 3.71 0.58 16.88
C ALA A 379 4.47 1.61 16.04
N ASP A 380 4.50 2.87 16.48
CA ASP A 380 5.35 3.90 15.84
C ASP A 380 6.81 3.46 15.89
N THR A 381 7.32 3.17 17.09
CA THR A 381 8.64 2.56 17.31
C THR A 381 8.55 1.49 18.39
N ILE A 382 9.51 0.57 18.40
CA ILE A 382 9.50 -0.61 19.26
C ILE A 382 10.87 -0.77 19.90
N GLN A 383 10.91 -0.83 21.23
CA GLN A 383 12.08 -1.25 21.99
C GLN A 383 11.78 -2.56 22.69
N TRP A 384 12.50 -3.60 22.31
CA TRP A 384 12.35 -4.94 22.85
C TRP A 384 13.50 -5.29 23.78
N SER A 385 13.16 -5.56 25.05
CA SER A 385 14.10 -6.03 26.07
C SER A 385 13.59 -7.25 26.87
N GLY A 386 12.42 -7.81 26.54
CA GLY A 386 11.89 -9.04 27.13
C GLY A 386 12.19 -10.31 26.33
N ASN A 387 12.03 -11.48 26.97
CA ASN A 387 12.18 -12.80 26.33
C ASN A 387 10.82 -13.33 25.88
N SER A 388 10.64 -13.61 24.59
CA SER A 388 9.35 -14.01 24.04
C SER A 388 9.48 -15.06 22.94
N THR A 389 8.46 -15.90 22.81
CA THR A 389 8.26 -16.76 21.64
C THR A 389 6.92 -16.41 21.01
N ILE A 390 6.94 -15.90 19.79
CA ILE A 390 5.78 -15.47 19.04
C ILE A 390 5.61 -16.36 17.81
N ASN A 391 4.38 -16.79 17.55
CA ASN A 391 4.00 -17.61 16.40
C ASN A 391 3.15 -16.79 15.43
N GLN A 392 3.32 -17.03 14.13
CA GLN A 392 2.59 -16.32 13.09
C GLN A 392 1.10 -16.71 13.02
N ASP A 393 0.77 -18.01 13.06
CA ASP A 393 -0.62 -18.45 12.85
C ASP A 393 -1.46 -18.30 14.11
N CYS A 394 -2.18 -17.19 14.15
CA CYS A 394 -3.11 -16.82 15.22
C CYS A 394 -4.52 -16.59 14.70
N SER A 395 -4.83 -17.15 13.52
CA SER A 395 -6.13 -17.03 12.85
C SER A 395 -7.28 -17.55 13.72
N SER A 396 -7.06 -18.65 14.45
CA SER A 396 -8.02 -19.22 15.41
C SER A 396 -8.38 -18.29 16.59
N LEU A 397 -7.57 -17.26 16.82
CA LEU A 397 -7.77 -16.25 17.86
C LEU A 397 -8.28 -14.92 17.28
N GLY A 398 -8.73 -14.92 16.02
CA GLY A 398 -9.30 -13.75 15.36
C GLY A 398 -8.26 -12.68 14.98
N MET A 399 -6.97 -13.02 15.03
CA MET A 399 -5.87 -12.15 14.62
C MET A 399 -5.67 -12.22 13.10
N LYS A 400 -5.32 -11.09 12.50
CA LYS A 400 -5.03 -10.98 11.07
C LYS A 400 -3.53 -11.02 10.84
N ASP A 401 -3.15 -11.39 9.63
CA ASP A 401 -1.76 -11.32 9.20
C ASP A 401 -1.34 -9.85 9.04
N ILE A 402 -0.11 -9.54 9.47
CA ILE A 402 0.52 -8.26 9.19
C ILE A 402 1.36 -8.43 7.91
N PRO A 403 1.09 -7.68 6.84
CA PRO A 403 1.79 -7.86 5.58
C PRO A 403 3.25 -7.44 5.69
N ALA A 404 4.16 -8.18 5.04
CA ALA A 404 5.58 -7.85 4.97
C ALA A 404 6.22 -8.27 3.64
N ALA A 405 7.30 -7.59 3.25
CA ALA A 405 7.96 -7.77 1.94
C ALA A 405 6.96 -7.70 0.78
N GLN A 406 6.20 -6.60 0.71
CA GLN A 406 5.23 -6.40 -0.37
C GLN A 406 5.94 -6.17 -1.70
N SER A 407 5.38 -6.70 -2.78
CA SER A 407 5.87 -6.48 -4.16
C SER A 407 4.73 -6.12 -5.10
N VAL A 408 5.05 -5.35 -6.14
CA VAL A 408 4.13 -5.00 -7.22
C VAL A 408 4.53 -5.73 -8.50
N ALA A 409 3.56 -6.35 -9.17
CA ALA A 409 3.73 -6.91 -10.50
C ALA A 409 2.61 -6.43 -11.42
N ILE A 410 2.94 -6.07 -12.66
CA ILE A 410 1.93 -5.85 -13.70
C ILE A 410 1.36 -7.21 -14.08
N ALA A 411 0.05 -7.36 -13.92
CA ALA A 411 -0.66 -8.61 -14.15
C ALA A 411 -1.41 -8.63 -15.49
N GLU A 412 -1.80 -7.45 -15.98
CA GLU A 412 -2.57 -7.24 -17.21
C GLU A 412 -2.20 -5.92 -17.85
#